data_AF-A0A9P6PAT2-F1
#
_entry.id   AF-A0A9P6PAT2-F1
#
_cell.length_a   1.000
_cell.length_b   1.000
_cell.length_c   1.000
_cell.angle_alpha   90.00
_cell.angle_beta   90.00
_cell.angle_gamma   90.00
#
_symmetry.space_group_name_H-M   'P 1'
#
loop_
_entity.id
_entity.type
_entity.pdbx_description
1 polymer ?
#
loop_
_entity_poly.entity_id
_entity_poly.type
_entity_poly.pdbx_seq_one_letter_code
_entity_poly.pdbx_strand_id
1 'polypeptide(L)' 'MGGLKIDPSIERWAHVRENTHLYFNWSKKTTRSTLLWFVAVPVGLTYLAFKTDRKWNFTAAQTKEQLCQKN' A
#
# COMPACT_ATOMS: atom_id res chain seq x y z
N MET A 1 10.54 42.92 -16.18
CA MET A 1 10.44 41.45 -15.97
C MET A 1 10.23 41.22 -14.48
N GLY A 2 9.02 40.85 -14.07
CA GLY A 2 8.73 40.60 -12.66
C GLY A 2 9.33 39.26 -12.24
N GLY A 3 10.35 39.29 -11.39
CA GLY A 3 10.94 38.06 -10.83
C GLY A 3 9.94 37.34 -9.92
N LEU A 4 10.03 36.01 -9.88
CA LEU A 4 9.28 35.19 -8.94
C LEU A 4 9.57 35.68 -7.51
N LYS A 5 8.51 36.08 -6.79
CA LYS A 5 8.61 36.39 -5.38
C LYS A 5 8.69 35.08 -4.62
N ILE A 6 9.85 34.83 -4.02
CA ILE A 6 10.08 33.66 -3.19
C ILE A 6 9.42 33.90 -1.82
N ASP A 7 8.50 33.02 -1.44
CA ASP A 7 7.92 33.00 -0.10
C ASP A 7 8.72 32.02 0.78
N PRO A 8 9.38 32.51 1.86
CA PRO A 8 10.16 31.64 2.74
C PRO A 8 9.33 30.54 3.40
N SER A 9 8.02 30.72 3.54
CA SER A 9 7.12 29.72 4.13
C SER A 9 6.94 28.53 3.20
N ILE A 10 6.82 28.78 1.89
CA ILE A 10 6.69 27.74 0.87
C ILE A 10 7.99 26.95 0.76
N GLU A 11 9.14 27.63 0.76
CA GLU A 11 10.44 26.98 0.72
C GLU A 11 10.67 26.06 1.92
N ARG A 12 10.32 26.52 3.14
CA ARG A 12 10.44 25.69 4.36
C ARG A 12 9.54 24.46 4.30
N TRP A 13 8.31 24.60 3.83
CA TRP A 13 7.40 23.47 3.69
C TRP A 13 7.91 22.44 2.67
N ALA A 14 8.41 22.91 1.51
CA ALA A 14 9.03 22.07 0.50
C ALA A 14 10.25 21.33 1.09
N HIS A 15 11.14 22.07 1.77
CA HIS A 15 12.32 21.51 2.41
C HIS A 15 11.98 20.41 3.43
N VAL A 16 10.98 20.58 4.29
CA VAL A 16 10.59 19.55 5.27
C VAL A 16 10.06 18.29 4.58
N ARG A 17 9.26 18.45 3.51
CA ARG A 17 8.71 17.31 2.76
C ARG A 17 9.79 16.53 2.03
N GLU A 18 10.72 17.23 1.39
CA GLU A 18 11.83 16.60 0.67
C GLU A 18 12.80 15.91 1.64
N ASN A 19 13.04 16.53 2.81
CA ASN A 19 13.98 16.04 3.82
C ASN A 19 13.29 15.27 4.97
N THR A 20 12.09 14.73 4.76
CA THR A 20 11.34 14.04 5.83
C THR A 20 12.10 12.87 6.44
N HIS A 21 12.94 12.19 5.64
CA HIS A 21 13.76 11.07 6.09
C HIS A 21 14.80 11.45 7.16
N LEU A 22 15.29 12.70 7.18
CA LEU A 22 16.22 13.19 8.19
C LEU A 22 15.56 13.36 9.56
N TYR A 23 14.26 13.66 9.57
CA TYR A 23 13.49 13.95 10.79
C TYR A 23 12.64 12.76 11.25
N PHE A 24 12.71 11.64 10.53
CA PHE A 24 11.92 10.46 10.83
C PHE A 24 12.39 9.79 12.13
N ASN A 25 11.44 9.33 12.95
CA ASN A 25 11.71 8.59 14.17
C ASN A 25 10.79 7.37 14.31
N TRP A 26 11.34 6.29 14.83
CA TRP A 26 10.59 5.10 15.20
C TRP A 26 9.84 5.34 16.52
N SER A 27 8.53 5.50 16.40
CA SER A 27 7.60 5.64 17.51
C SER A 27 6.64 4.45 17.48
N LYS A 28 5.96 4.18 18.61
CA LYS A 28 4.95 3.10 18.66
C LYS A 28 3.89 3.23 17.56
N LYS A 29 3.53 4.46 17.17
CA LYS A 29 2.58 4.71 16.07
C LYS A 29 3.19 4.36 14.71
N THR A 30 4.36 4.90 14.39
CA THR A 30 5.00 4.68 13.08
C THR A 30 5.39 3.22 12.89
N THR A 31 5.95 2.58 13.92
CA THR A 31 6.28 1.14 13.87
C THR A 31 5.04 0.27 13.61
N ARG A 32 3.90 0.55 14.27
CA ARG A 32 2.64 -0.19 14.03
C ARG A 32 2.13 0.00 12.61
N SER A 33 2.13 1.23 12.11
CA SER A 33 1.72 1.51 10.74
C SER A 33 2.62 0.82 9.71
N THR A 34 3.94 0.85 9.91
CA THR A 34 4.89 0.15 9.03
C THR A 34 4.65 -1.34 9.05
N LEU A 35 4.55 -1.98 10.23
CA LEU A 35 4.31 -3.42 10.33
C LEU A 35 2.99 -3.84 9.67
N LEU A 36 1.92 -3.04 9.84
CA LEU A 36 0.63 -3.34 9.22
C LEU A 36 0.72 -3.30 7.70
N TRP A 37 1.24 -2.22 7.13
CA TRP A 37 1.23 -2.01 5.68
C TRP A 37 2.32 -2.75 4.93
N PHE A 38 3.52 -2.88 5.51
CA PHE A 38 4.64 -3.58 4.84
C PHE A 38 4.66 -5.08 5.10
N VAL A 39 4.09 -5.56 6.21
CA VAL A 39 4.15 -6.99 6.57
C VAL A 39 2.75 -7.62 6.53
N ALA A 40 1.83 -7.14 7.37
CA ALA A 40 0.54 -7.81 7.55
C ALA A 40 -0.28 -7.83 6.24
N VAL A 41 -0.34 -6.71 5.51
CA VAL A 41 -1.11 -6.62 4.27
C VAL A 41 -0.52 -7.51 3.16
N PRO A 42 0.78 -7.43 2.80
CA PRO A 42 1.34 -8.29 1.77
C PRO A 42 1.27 -9.78 2.12
N VAL A 43 1.55 -10.15 3.37
CA VAL A 43 1.46 -11.56 3.81
C VAL A 43 0.01 -12.04 3.75
N GLY A 44 -0.94 -11.24 4.25
CA GLY A 44 -2.36 -11.57 4.21
C GLY A 44 -2.88 -11.74 2.77
N LEU A 45 -2.54 -10.82 1.88
CA LEU A 45 -2.91 -10.90 0.47
C LEU A 45 -2.27 -12.10 -0.23
N THR A 46 -0.98 -12.37 0.02
CA THR A 46 -0.28 -13.51 -0.56
C THR A 46 -0.88 -14.84 -0.08
N TYR A 47 -1.19 -14.94 1.21
CA TYR A 47 -1.86 -16.11 1.77
C TYR A 47 -3.24 -16.34 1.15
N LEU A 48 -4.05 -15.27 1.04
CA LEU A 48 -5.35 -15.35 0.39
C LEU A 48 -5.21 -15.74 -1.08
N ALA A 49 -4.27 -15.13 -1.81
CA ALA A 49 -3.99 -15.43 -3.20
C ALA A 49 -3.69 -16.93 -3.38
N PHE A 50 -2.75 -17.49 -2.60
CA PHE A 50 -2.44 -18.93 -2.69
C PHE A 50 -3.60 -19.84 -2.28
N LYS A 51 -4.49 -19.40 -1.38
CA LYS A 51 -5.69 -20.17 -1.01
C LYS A 51 -6.79 -20.12 -2.06
N THR A 52 -6.88 -19.02 -2.81
CA THR A 52 -7.89 -18.83 -3.86
C THR A 52 -7.36 -19.16 -5.25
N ASP A 53 -6.06 -19.36 -5.39
CA ASP A 53 -5.42 -19.67 -6.66
C ASP A 53 -6.05 -20.92 -7.26
N ARG A 54 -6.51 -20.79 -8.51
CA ARG A 54 -7.16 -21.85 -9.30
C ARG A 54 -8.39 -22.50 -8.67
N LYS A 55 -8.91 -21.94 -7.56
CA LYS A 55 -10.12 -22.43 -6.91
C LYS A 55 -11.38 -22.13 -7.73
N TRP A 56 -11.36 -21.04 -8.49
CA TRP A 56 -12.50 -20.54 -9.22
C TRP A 56 -12.25 -20.58 -10.72
N ASN A 57 -13.13 -21.24 -11.45
CA ASN A 57 -13.16 -21.16 -12.90
C ASN A 57 -14.49 -20.54 -13.34
N PHE A 58 -14.41 -19.35 -13.94
CA PHE A 58 -15.59 -18.60 -14.40
C PHE A 58 -15.95 -18.89 -15.85
N THR A 59 -15.17 -19.70 -16.58
CA THR A 59 -15.45 -19.99 -17.99
C THR A 59 -16.74 -20.81 -18.11
N ALA A 60 -17.79 -20.19 -18.65
CA ALA A 60 -19.10 -20.79 -18.90
C ALA A 60 -19.80 -21.46 -17.69
N ALA A 61 -19.38 -21.14 -16.46
CA ALA A 61 -19.99 -21.70 -15.26
C ALA A 61 -21.35 -21.03 -14.99
N GLN A 62 -22.42 -21.82 -14.94
CA GLN A 62 -23.77 -21.34 -14.60
C GLN A 62 -24.20 -21.75 -13.19
N THR A 63 -23.64 -22.84 -12.67
CA THR A 63 -23.93 -23.39 -11.35
C THR A 63 -22.70 -23.33 -10.45
N LYS A 64 -22.90 -23.20 -9.14
CA LYS A 64 -21.83 -23.19 -8.12
C LYS A 64 -20.85 -24.37 -8.25
N GLU A 65 -21.37 -25.54 -8.63
CA GLU A 65 -20.61 -26.77 -8.82
C GLU A 65 -19.60 -26.68 -9.97
N GLN A 66 -19.94 -25.94 -11.03
CA GLN A 66 -19.05 -25.71 -12.18
C GLN A 66 -18.03 -24.60 -11.91
N LEU A 67 -18.37 -23.70 -10.99
CA LEU A 67 -17.59 -22.52 -10.61
C LEU A 67 -16.37 -22.87 -9.73
N CYS A 68 -16.53 -23.85 -8.83
CA CYS A 68 -15.46 -24.27 -7.94
C CYS A 68 -14.67 -25.41 -8.60
N GLN A 69 -13.41 -25.16 -8.97
CA GLN A 69 -12.52 -26.23 -9.38
C GLN A 69 -12.22 -27.13 -8.17
N LYS A 70 -12.50 -28.42 -8.34
CA LYS A 70 -12.15 -29.45 -7.35
C LYS A 70 -10.68 -29.81 -7.58
N ASN A 71 -9.81 -29.34 -6.67
CA ASN A 71 -8.41 -29.76 -6.61
C ASN A 71 -8.30 -31.24 -6.25
#